data_AF-A0A5A7N8C7-F1
#
_entry.id   AF-A0A5A7N8C7-F1
#
_cell.length_a   1.000
_cell.length_b   1.000
_cell.length_c   1.000
_cell.angle_alpha   90.00
_cell.angle_beta   90.00
_cell.angle_gamma   90.00
#
_symmetry.space_group_name_H-M   'P 1'
#
loop_
_entity.id
_entity.type
_entity.pdbx_description
1 polymer ?
#
loop_
_entity_poly.entity_id
_entity_poly.type
_entity_poly.pdbx_seq_one_letter_code
_entity_poly.pdbx_strand_id
1 'polypeptide(L)'
;MGPRVLSLGQALEAFLDHQLDVLKRRTAFRLDKIARRLEILEGYLKAYLNLDEVIRIIREEDEPKATLIKTFDLTDVQAEAILNMRLRSCASLRKWKSVANMKS
;
A
#
# COMPACT_ATOMS: atom_id res chain seq x y z
N MET A 1 -19.05 -32.12 -14.37
CA MET A 1 -20.49 -31.85 -14.22
C MET A 1 -21.01 -31.40 -15.58
N GLY A 2 -21.95 -32.13 -16.18
CA GLY A 2 -22.55 -31.77 -17.47
C GLY A 2 -23.87 -31.00 -17.30
N PRO A 3 -24.45 -30.48 -18.40
CA PRO A 3 -25.71 -29.75 -18.37
C PRO A 3 -26.84 -30.66 -17.86
N ARG A 4 -27.71 -30.12 -16.99
CA ARG A 4 -28.89 -30.82 -16.45
C ARG A 4 -30.10 -29.89 -16.51
N VAL A 5 -31.27 -30.48 -16.75
CA VAL A 5 -32.55 -29.78 -16.61
C VAL A 5 -32.84 -29.63 -15.12
N LEU A 6 -33.08 -28.40 -14.68
CA LEU A 6 -33.42 -28.08 -13.29
C LEU A 6 -34.91 -27.76 -13.19
N SER A 7 -35.53 -28.19 -12.10
CA SER A 7 -36.82 -27.62 -11.68
C SER A 7 -36.64 -26.15 -11.26
N LEU A 8 -37.74 -25.39 -11.21
CA LEU A 8 -37.69 -23.99 -10.75
C LEU A 8 -37.08 -23.87 -9.34
N GLY A 9 -37.43 -24.77 -8.42
CA GLY A 9 -36.86 -24.78 -7.06
C GLY A 9 -35.35 -24.97 -7.06
N GLN A 10 -34.84 -25.95 -7.82
CA GLN A 10 -33.41 -26.21 -7.95
C GLN A 10 -32.66 -25.05 -8.63
N ALA A 11 -33.30 -24.41 -9.61
CA ALA A 11 -32.73 -23.24 -10.28
C ALA A 11 -32.63 -22.04 -9.33
N LEU A 12 -33.64 -21.82 -8.49
CA LEU A 12 -33.62 -20.74 -7.48
C LEU A 12 -32.58 -21.00 -6.39
N GLU A 13 -32.45 -22.23 -5.91
CA GLU A 13 -31.44 -22.61 -4.91
C GLU A 13 -30.02 -22.41 -5.47
N ALA A 14 -29.75 -22.95 -6.66
CA ALA A 14 -28.45 -22.76 -7.32
C ALA A 14 -28.14 -21.28 -7.62
N PHE A 15 -29.16 -20.48 -7.94
CA PHE A 15 -29.01 -19.04 -8.11
C PHE A 15 -28.64 -18.34 -6.80
N LEU A 16 -29.34 -18.64 -5.70
CA LEU A 16 -29.07 -18.05 -4.39
C LEU A 16 -27.67 -18.43 -3.87
N ASP A 17 -27.28 -19.70 -4.01
CA ASP A 17 -25.93 -20.16 -3.64
C ASP A 17 -24.85 -19.40 -4.40
N HIS A 18 -25.04 -19.27 -5.73
CA HIS A 18 -24.10 -18.51 -6.55
C HIS A 18 -24.03 -17.04 -6.15
N GLN A 19 -25.18 -16.39 -5.88
CA GLN A 19 -25.21 -14.99 -5.44
C GLN A 19 -24.48 -14.81 -4.10
N LEU A 20 -24.68 -15.74 -3.16
CA LEU A 20 -23.99 -15.72 -1.87
C LEU A 20 -22.47 -15.85 -2.04
N ASP A 21 -22.02 -16.76 -2.89
CA ASP A 21 -20.60 -16.95 -3.19
C ASP A 21 -19.97 -15.72 -3.84
N VAL A 22 -20.66 -15.12 -4.82
CA VAL A 22 -20.21 -13.87 -5.46
C VAL A 22 -20.12 -12.74 -4.45
N LEU A 23 -21.13 -12.59 -3.59
CA LEU A 23 -21.13 -11.58 -2.52
C LEU A 23 -19.97 -11.76 -1.56
N LYS A 24 -19.74 -12.98 -1.05
CA LYS A 24 -18.61 -13.31 -0.16
C LYS A 24 -17.26 -12.97 -0.80
N ARG A 25 -17.05 -13.35 -2.06
CA ARG A 25 -15.79 -13.04 -2.77
C ARG A 25 -15.60 -11.55 -2.95
N ARG A 26 -16.67 -10.82 -3.31
CA ARG A 26 -16.62 -9.36 -3.51
C ARG A 26 -16.35 -8.61 -2.22
N THR A 27 -16.98 -9.00 -1.11
CA THR A 27 -16.76 -8.38 0.19
C THR A 27 -15.38 -8.67 0.72
N ALA A 28 -14.91 -9.93 0.65
CA ALA A 28 -13.55 -10.29 1.05
C ALA A 28 -12.48 -9.52 0.27
N PHE A 29 -12.63 -9.40 -1.07
CA PHE A 29 -11.72 -8.61 -1.90
C PHE A 29 -11.67 -7.13 -1.49
N ARG A 30 -12.82 -6.53 -1.18
CA ARG A 30 -12.90 -5.14 -0.73
C ARG A 30 -12.27 -4.94 0.65
N LEU A 31 -12.52 -5.88 1.57
CA LEU A 31 -11.95 -5.85 2.91
C LEU A 31 -10.43 -5.92 2.85
N ASP A 32 -9.87 -6.85 2.07
CA ASP A 32 -8.42 -6.99 1.87
C ASP A 32 -7.79 -5.72 1.26
N LYS A 33 -8.48 -5.09 0.29
CA LYS A 33 -8.05 -3.80 -0.26
C LYS A 33 -8.01 -2.68 0.79
N ILE A 34 -9.00 -2.64 1.69
CA ILE A 34 -9.05 -1.65 2.77
C ILE A 34 -7.96 -1.92 3.80
N ALA A 35 -7.79 -3.18 4.22
CA ALA A 35 -6.76 -3.59 5.17
C ALA A 35 -5.35 -3.19 4.69
N ARG A 36 -5.02 -3.49 3.41
CA ARG A 36 -3.75 -3.06 2.81
C ARG A 36 -3.59 -1.54 2.80
N ARG A 37 -4.67 -0.78 2.59
CA ARG A 37 -4.61 0.68 2.63
C ARG A 37 -4.39 1.20 4.06
N LEU A 38 -5.01 0.58 5.06
CA LEU A 38 -4.83 0.92 6.47
C LEU A 38 -3.39 0.64 6.91
N GLU A 39 -2.83 -0.52 6.56
CA GLU A 39 -1.43 -0.86 6.86
C GLU A 39 -0.46 0.23 6.37
N ILE A 40 -0.60 0.68 5.12
CA ILE A 40 0.24 1.76 4.59
C ILE A 40 0.03 3.08 5.34
N LEU A 41 -1.22 3.43 5.64
CA LEU A 41 -1.55 4.68 6.34
C LEU A 41 -0.98 4.71 7.75
N GLU A 42 -0.95 3.58 8.45
CA GLU A 42 -0.30 3.45 9.76
C GLU A 42 1.19 3.75 9.68
N GLY A 43 1.88 3.22 8.66
CA GLY A 43 3.29 3.54 8.40
C GLY A 43 3.50 5.03 8.13
N TYR A 44 2.66 5.64 7.31
CA TYR A 44 2.74 7.09 7.06
C TYR A 44 2.46 7.93 8.30
N LEU A 45 1.54 7.53 9.17
CA LEU A 45 1.26 8.24 10.41
C LEU A 45 2.48 8.21 11.35
N LYS A 46 3.11 7.03 11.52
CA LYS A 46 4.36 6.89 12.27
C LYS A 46 5.46 7.80 11.72
N ALA A 47 5.60 7.85 10.39
CA ALA A 47 6.59 8.70 9.74
C ALA A 47 6.30 10.21 9.89
N TYR A 48 5.03 10.61 9.79
CA TYR A 48 4.60 12.00 9.94
C TYR A 48 4.86 12.52 11.35
N LEU A 49 4.62 11.72 12.38
CA LEU A 49 4.89 12.06 13.78
C LEU A 49 6.39 12.21 14.10
N ASN A 50 7.27 11.62 13.27
CA ASN A 50 8.72 11.60 13.48
C ASN A 50 9.49 12.13 12.26
N LEU A 51 8.94 13.14 11.58
CA LEU A 51 9.39 13.54 10.24
C LEU A 51 10.87 13.93 10.18
N ASP A 52 11.38 14.63 11.19
CA ASP A 52 12.78 15.07 11.24
C ASP A 52 13.73 13.87 11.32
N GLU A 53 13.41 12.89 12.17
CA GLU A 53 14.22 11.68 12.33
C GLU A 53 14.16 10.78 11.09
N VAL A 54 12.98 10.67 10.47
CA VAL A 54 12.84 10.00 9.16
C VAL A 54 13.70 10.68 8.10
N ILE A 55 13.74 12.01 8.05
CA ILE A 55 14.57 12.75 7.10
C ILE A 55 16.06 12.53 7.38
N ARG A 56 16.47 12.52 8.65
CA ARG A 56 17.84 12.25 9.10
C ARG A 56 18.28 10.85 8.65
N ILE A 57 17.51 9.82 9.00
CA ILE A 57 17.76 8.42 8.61
C ILE A 57 17.94 8.30 7.10
N ILE A 58 17.05 8.90 6.30
CA ILE A 58 17.14 8.80 4.83
C ILE A 58 18.35 9.56 4.25
N ARG A 59 18.93 10.52 4.96
CA ARG A 59 20.08 11.29 4.49
C ARG A 59 21.42 10.73 4.92
N GLU A 60 21.48 10.15 6.11
CA GLU A 60 22.74 9.87 6.81
C GLU A 60 23.05 8.39 6.91
N GLU A 61 22.05 7.51 6.81
CA GLU A 61 22.25 6.07 6.94
C GLU A 61 22.50 5.43 5.56
N ASP A 62 23.45 4.47 5.52
CA ASP A 62 23.77 3.71 4.30
C ASP A 62 22.62 2.78 3.88
N GLU A 63 21.91 2.21 4.85
CA GLU A 63 20.77 1.31 4.65
C GLU A 63 19.47 1.89 5.25
N PRO A 64 18.92 2.98 4.69
CA PRO A 64 17.84 3.73 5.32
C PRO A 64 16.57 2.91 5.49
N LYS A 65 16.29 1.95 4.59
CA LYS A 65 15.12 1.05 4.71
C LYS A 65 15.20 0.19 5.96
N ALA A 66 16.35 -0.47 6.18
CA ALA A 66 16.56 -1.35 7.32
C ALA A 66 16.54 -0.56 8.64
N THR A 67 17.11 0.65 8.65
CA THR A 67 17.08 1.53 9.81
C THR A 67 15.65 2.02 10.12
N LEU A 68 14.88 2.45 9.11
CA LEU A 68 13.47 2.85 9.32
C LEU A 68 12.62 1.73 9.91
N ILE A 69 12.77 0.50 9.41
CA ILE A 69 12.08 -0.69 9.92
C ILE A 69 12.36 -0.88 11.41
N LYS A 70 13.64 -0.87 11.80
CA LYS A 70 14.07 -1.09 13.19
C LYS A 70 13.65 0.05 14.11
N THR A 71 13.80 1.30 13.68
CA THR A 71 13.56 2.48 14.54
C THR A 71 12.06 2.70 14.81
N PHE A 72 11.20 2.43 13.82
CA PHE A 72 9.77 2.73 13.91
C PHE A 72 8.87 1.49 13.92
N ASP A 73 9.46 0.30 14.00
CA ASP A 73 8.76 -1.00 13.93
C ASP A 73 7.82 -1.05 12.72
N LEU A 74 8.37 -0.78 11.54
CA LEU A 74 7.63 -0.74 10.28
C LEU A 74 7.73 -2.08 9.56
N THR A 75 6.68 -2.46 8.84
CA THR A 75 6.78 -3.56 7.88
C THR A 75 7.66 -3.15 6.69
N ASP A 76 8.18 -4.14 5.96
CA ASP A 76 8.97 -3.90 4.76
C ASP A 76 8.19 -3.03 3.74
N VAL A 77 6.90 -3.32 3.58
CA VAL A 77 5.99 -2.60 2.67
C VAL A 77 5.76 -1.15 3.14
N GLN A 78 5.62 -0.91 4.44
CA GLN A 78 5.49 0.43 5.00
C GLN A 78 6.76 1.27 4.77
N ALA A 79 7.93 0.70 5.07
CA ALA A 79 9.21 1.38 4.88
C ALA A 79 9.47 1.71 3.40
N GLU A 80 9.17 0.76 2.51
CA GLU A 80 9.22 0.96 1.06
C GLU A 80 8.29 2.09 0.60
N ALA A 81 7.05 2.15 1.12
CA ALA A 81 6.10 3.20 0.82
C ALA A 81 6.60 4.60 1.24
N ILE A 82 7.19 4.72 2.43
CA ILE A 82 7.77 5.97 2.96
C ILE A 82 8.92 6.45 2.07
N LEU A 83 9.84 5.56 1.70
CA LEU A 83 10.97 5.91 0.82
C LEU A 83 10.49 6.37 -0.58
N ASN A 84 9.46 5.70 -1.12
CA ASN A 84 8.86 6.05 -2.41
C ASN A 84 8.13 7.40 -2.41
N MET A 85 7.58 7.83 -1.27
CA MET A 85 7.06 9.19 -1.13
C MET A 85 8.16 10.24 -1.33
N ARG A 86 9.34 10.01 -0.74
CA ARG A 86 10.47 10.95 -0.79
C ARG A 86 11.23 10.93 -2.12
N LEU A 87 11.39 9.79 -2.79
CA LEU A 87 12.10 9.74 -4.08
C LEU A 87 11.53 10.74 -5.10
N ARG A 88 10.21 10.91 -5.14
CA ARG A 88 9.55 11.94 -5.98
C ARG A 88 9.92 13.37 -5.57
N SER A 89 9.92 13.67 -4.27
CA SER A 89 10.22 15.00 -3.72
C SER A 89 11.71 15.36 -3.83
N CYS A 90 12.61 14.40 -3.57
CA CYS A 90 14.06 14.60 -3.59
C CYS A 90 14.63 14.63 -5.02
N ALA A 91 14.09 13.82 -5.95
CA ALA A 91 14.45 13.91 -7.37
C ALA A 91 14.09 15.28 -7.96
N SER A 92 12.94 15.83 -7.56
CA SER A 92 12.55 17.20 -7.93
C SER A 92 13.58 18.20 -7.40
N LEU A 93 13.88 18.20 -6.10
CA LEU A 93 14.82 19.16 -5.48
C LEU A 93 16.24 19.09 -6.10
N ARG A 94 16.72 17.89 -6.44
CA ARG A 94 18.03 17.70 -7.10
C ARG A 94 18.06 18.27 -8.53
N LYS A 95 16.97 18.10 -9.30
CA LYS A 95 16.83 18.73 -10.64
C LYS A 95 16.86 20.26 -10.53
N TRP A 96 16.17 20.83 -9.56
CA TRP A 96 16.17 22.28 -9.32
C TRP A 96 17.57 22.83 -9.01
N LYS A 97 18.34 22.17 -8.12
CA LYS A 97 19.73 22.55 -7.85
C LYS A 97 20.62 22.48 -9.09
N SER A 98 20.48 21.43 -9.91
CA SER A 98 21.27 21.28 -11.14
C SER A 98 21.00 22.38 -12.17
N VAL A 99 19.72 22.79 -12.33
CA VAL A 99 19.35 23.86 -13.26
C VAL A 99 19.82 25.22 -12.75
N ALA A 100 19.79 25.47 -11.44
CA ALA A 100 20.31 26.70 -10.86
C ALA A 100 21.83 26.85 -11.07
N ASN A 101 22.60 25.77 -10.92
CA ASN A 101 24.05 25.76 -11.14
C ASN A 101 24.46 25.95 -12.62
N MET A 102 23.56 25.76 -13.58
CA MET A 102 23.84 25.93 -15.01
C MET A 102 23.47 27.33 -15.54
N LYS A 103 22.75 28.12 -14.75
CA LYS A 103 22.31 29.49 -15.09
C LYS A 103 23.13 30.59 -14.39
N SER A 104 24.23 30.21 -13.76
CA SER A 104 25.19 31.09 -13.11
C SER A 104 26.59 30.84 -13.67
#